data_AF-A0A2S1H0X6-F1
#
_entry.id   AF-A0A2S1H0X6-F1
#
_cell.length_a   1.000
_cell.length_b   1.000
_cell.length_c   1.000
_cell.angle_alpha   90.00
_cell.angle_beta   90.00
_cell.angle_gamma   90.00
#
_symmetry.space_group_name_H-M   'P 1'
#
loop_
_entity.id
_entity.type
_entity.pdbx_description
1 polymer ?
#
loop_
_entity_poly.entity_id
_entity_poly.type
_entity_poly.pdbx_seq_one_letter_code
_entity_poly.pdbx_strand_id
1 'polypeptide(L)'
;MVFHLKQKRKRKQWKFEHKVIPLHANALYLPYADKFFDTIVSIDAFHYYSCEPQFLANKMHPLLKGGGYALLYVPVVKAVPEQMPKLMEEWAQESADTFHSVAW
;
A
#
# COMPACT_ATOMS: atom_id res chain seq x y z
N MET A 1 -0.18 5.23 -6.30
CA MET A 1 0.58 6.50 -6.30
C MET A 1 1.97 6.27 -6.91
N VAL A 2 2.30 6.96 -8.01
CA VAL A 2 3.56 6.76 -8.76
C VAL A 2 4.68 7.54 -8.08
N PHE A 3 5.61 6.85 -7.41
CA PHE A 3 6.90 7.47 -7.08
C PHE A 3 7.75 7.50 -8.36
N HIS A 4 8.02 8.69 -8.89
CA HIS A 4 9.03 8.89 -9.92
C HIS A 4 10.41 8.63 -9.30
N LEU A 5 10.85 7.37 -9.28
CA LEU A 5 12.05 6.91 -8.61
C LEU A 5 13.32 7.37 -9.35
N LYS A 6 13.88 8.53 -8.97
CA LYS A 6 15.32 8.84 -9.11
C LYS A 6 16.22 7.91 -8.23
N GLN A 7 15.82 6.66 -8.05
CA GLN A 7 16.35 5.80 -6.98
C GLN A 7 17.34 4.75 -7.49
N LYS A 8 17.53 4.64 -8.81
CA LYS A 8 18.59 3.80 -9.40
C LYS A 8 19.98 4.16 -8.86
N ARG A 9 20.27 5.46 -8.71
CA ARG A 9 21.57 5.97 -8.22
C ARG A 9 21.82 5.62 -6.74
N LYS A 10 20.81 5.73 -5.88
CA LYS A 10 20.93 5.46 -4.44
C LYS A 10 21.14 3.97 -4.12
N ARG A 11 20.50 3.06 -4.85
CA ARG A 11 20.67 1.60 -4.63
C ARG A 11 22.10 1.13 -4.85
N LYS A 12 22.76 1.64 -5.90
CA LYS A 12 24.18 1.34 -6.20
C LYS A 12 25.10 1.88 -5.12
N GLN A 13 24.85 3.12 -4.67
CA GLN A 13 25.62 3.72 -3.57
C GLN A 13 25.50 2.92 -2.26
N TRP A 14 24.32 2.38 -1.97
CA TRP A 14 24.07 1.58 -0.77
C TRP A 14 24.30 0.07 -0.94
N LYS A 15 24.78 -0.38 -2.11
CA LYS A 15 25.06 -1.79 -2.43
C LYS A 15 23.86 -2.74 -2.26
N PHE A 16 22.64 -2.25 -2.50
CA PHE A 16 21.39 -3.03 -2.44
C PHE A 16 20.88 -3.50 -3.80
N GLU A 17 21.66 -3.33 -4.86
CA GLU A 17 21.25 -3.61 -6.23
C GLU A 17 20.83 -5.06 -6.49
N HIS A 18 21.32 -6.02 -5.70
CA HIS A 18 20.92 -7.43 -5.76
C HIS A 18 19.84 -7.83 -4.73
N LYS A 19 19.47 -6.93 -3.82
CA LYS A 19 18.49 -7.17 -2.75
C LYS A 19 17.17 -6.44 -2.96
N VAL A 20 17.16 -5.39 -3.77
CA VAL A 20 15.99 -4.55 -4.04
C VAL A 20 15.72 -4.54 -5.54
N ILE A 21 14.64 -5.21 -5.94
CA ILE A 21 14.17 -5.26 -7.31
C ILE A 21 13.01 -4.26 -7.45
N PRO A 22 13.21 -3.09 -8.10
CA PRO A 22 12.12 -2.15 -8.31
C PRO A 22 11.13 -2.74 -9.32
N LEU A 23 9.84 -2.67 -8.99
CA LEU A 23 8.76 -3.09 -9.87
C LEU A 23 7.82 -1.91 -10.11
N HIS A 24 7.47 -1.70 -11.38
CA HIS A 24 6.35 -0.84 -11.75
C HIS A 24 5.17 -1.73 -12.10
N ALA A 25 4.23 -1.86 -11.18
CA ALA A 25 3.05 -2.71 -11.32
C ALA A 25 1.85 -2.10 -10.57
N ASN A 26 0.65 -2.53 -10.96
CA ASN A 26 -0.57 -2.26 -10.22
C ASN A 26 -0.70 -3.28 -9.07
N ALA A 27 -0.94 -2.81 -7.84
CA ALA A 27 -1.08 -3.66 -6.65
C ALA A 27 -2.26 -4.65 -6.76
N LEU A 28 -3.26 -4.36 -7.60
CA LEU A 28 -4.39 -5.26 -7.88
C LEU A 28 -4.00 -6.48 -8.74
N TYR A 29 -2.86 -6.41 -9.45
CA TYR A 29 -2.42 -7.39 -10.44
C TYR A 29 -0.91 -7.63 -10.34
N LEU A 30 -0.43 -7.92 -9.13
CA LEU A 30 0.99 -8.17 -8.91
C LEU A 30 1.46 -9.45 -9.65
N PRO A 31 2.56 -9.41 -10.40
CA PRO A 31 3.04 -10.53 -11.22
C PRO A 31 3.89 -11.51 -10.40
N TYR A 32 3.39 -11.95 -9.24
CA TYR A 32 4.05 -12.92 -8.37
C TYR A 32 3.24 -14.20 -8.30
N ALA A 33 3.94 -15.31 -8.09
CA ALA A 33 3.29 -16.59 -7.83
C ALA A 33 2.64 -16.61 -6.44
N ASP A 34 1.72 -17.54 -6.23
CA ASP A 34 1.19 -17.82 -4.91
C ASP A 34 2.32 -18.22 -3.95
N LYS A 35 2.20 -17.82 -2.68
CA LYS A 35 3.17 -18.11 -1.61
C LYS A 35 4.60 -17.65 -1.96
N PHE A 36 4.73 -16.53 -2.66
CA PHE A 36 6.02 -15.97 -3.04
C PHE A 36 6.71 -15.25 -1.87
N PHE A 37 5.96 -14.52 -1.05
CA PHE A 37 6.51 -13.66 0.00
C PHE A 37 6.43 -14.30 1.39
N ASP A 38 7.51 -14.19 2.14
CA ASP A 38 7.51 -14.44 3.59
C ASP A 38 6.87 -13.27 4.35
N THR A 39 6.97 -12.05 3.82
CA THR A 39 6.40 -10.84 4.42
C THR A 39 6.05 -9.81 3.36
N ILE A 40 4.90 -9.17 3.53
CA ILE A 40 4.48 -8.01 2.72
C ILE A 40 4.46 -6.79 3.65
N VAL A 41 5.10 -5.70 3.22
CA VAL A 41 5.13 -4.43 3.96
C VAL A 41 4.53 -3.34 3.09
N SER A 42 3.51 -2.65 3.61
CA SER A 42 2.94 -1.46 2.98
C SER A 42 3.05 -0.28 3.94
N ILE A 43 3.65 0.82 3.48
CA ILE A 43 3.87 2.03 4.27
C ILE A 43 3.22 3.18 3.53
N ASP A 44 2.22 3.79 4.17
CA ASP A 44 1.49 4.96 3.68
C ASP A 44 0.98 4.81 2.24
N ALA A 45 0.57 3.57 1.90
CA ALA A 45 0.15 3.24 0.55
C ALA A 45 -1.11 2.36 0.49
N PHE A 46 -1.41 1.62 1.56
CA PHE A 46 -2.47 0.61 1.56
C PHE A 46 -3.84 1.17 1.19
N HIS A 47 -4.20 2.33 1.76
CA HIS A 47 -5.48 3.01 1.53
C HIS A 47 -5.73 3.41 0.07
N TYR A 48 -4.71 3.48 -0.79
CA TYR A 48 -4.89 3.79 -2.21
C TYR A 48 -5.36 2.60 -3.07
N TYR A 49 -5.30 1.37 -2.56
CA TYR A 49 -5.67 0.18 -3.34
C TYR A 49 -6.46 -0.87 -2.55
N SER A 50 -6.61 -0.69 -1.23
CA SER A 50 -7.34 -1.60 -0.36
C SER A 50 -8.86 -1.46 -0.45
N CYS A 51 -9.37 -0.40 -1.08
CA CYS A 51 -10.81 -0.19 -1.26
C CYS A 51 -11.45 -1.21 -2.21
N GLU A 52 -10.65 -1.96 -2.97
CA GLU A 52 -11.14 -3.08 -3.76
C GLU A 52 -11.71 -4.17 -2.83
N PRO A 53 -12.97 -4.61 -3.04
CA PRO A 53 -13.60 -5.61 -2.19
C PRO A 53 -12.73 -6.87 -2.05
N GLN A 54 -12.56 -7.32 -0.81
CA GLN A 54 -11.78 -8.51 -0.48
C GLN A 54 -10.31 -8.47 -0.95
N PHE A 55 -9.71 -7.29 -1.14
CA PHE A 55 -8.31 -7.15 -1.56
C PHE A 55 -7.35 -7.99 -0.69
N LEU A 56 -7.50 -7.92 0.64
CA LEU A 56 -6.67 -8.72 1.56
C LEU A 56 -6.81 -10.22 1.31
N ALA A 57 -8.04 -10.72 1.24
CA ALA A 57 -8.32 -12.15 1.11
C ALA A 57 -7.94 -12.71 -0.27
N ASN A 58 -8.24 -11.96 -1.35
CA ASN A 58 -8.18 -12.47 -2.71
C ASN A 58 -6.92 -12.06 -3.47
N LYS A 59 -6.23 -11.00 -3.05
CA LYS A 59 -5.06 -10.46 -3.76
C LYS A 59 -3.78 -10.53 -2.93
N MET A 60 -3.83 -10.14 -1.66
CA MET A 60 -2.64 -10.11 -0.81
C MET A 60 -2.34 -11.46 -0.16
N HIS A 61 -3.34 -12.08 0.46
CA HIS A 61 -3.18 -13.33 1.21
C HIS A 61 -2.62 -14.49 0.35
N PRO A 62 -3.05 -14.72 -0.91
CA PRO A 62 -2.49 -15.80 -1.73
C PRO A 62 -0.99 -15.66 -1.99
N LEU A 63 -0.46 -14.44 -1.97
CA LEU A 63 0.96 -14.16 -2.21
C LEU A 63 1.83 -14.48 -0.98
N LEU A 64 1.24 -14.62 0.22
CA LEU A 64 1.95 -14.95 1.45
C LEU A 64 2.16 -16.45 1.59
N LYS A 65 3.35 -16.83 2.04
CA LYS A 65 3.64 -18.20 2.50
C LYS A 65 2.87 -18.50 3.78
N GLY A 66 2.71 -19.79 4.09
CA GLY A 66 2.16 -20.22 5.38
C GLY A 66 3.01 -19.67 6.54
N GLY A 67 2.36 -19.01 7.50
CA GLY A 67 3.05 -18.31 8.60
C GLY A 67 3.69 -16.97 8.22
N GLY A 68 3.47 -16.48 7.00
CA GLY A 68 3.94 -15.16 6.57
C GLY A 68 3.15 -14.01 7.19
N TYR A 69 3.73 -12.81 7.15
CA TYR A 69 3.17 -11.61 7.79
C TYR A 69 2.81 -10.51 6.79
N ALA A 70 1.70 -9.82 7.02
CA ALA A 70 1.39 -8.55 6.39
C ALA A 70 1.57 -7.42 7.42
N LEU A 71 2.50 -6.51 7.16
CA LEU A 71 2.77 -5.34 8.00
C LEU A 71 2.25 -4.10 7.28
N LEU A 72 1.16 -3.52 7.78
CA LEU A 72 0.48 -2.38 7.19
C LEU A 72 0.64 -1.17 8.10
N TYR A 73 1.34 -0.15 7.61
CA TYR A 73 1.40 1.16 8.24
C TYR A 73 0.55 2.11 7.39
N VAL A 74 -0.63 2.44 7.89
CA VAL A 74 -1.64 3.21 7.16
C VAL A 74 -1.97 4.48 7.96
N PRO A 75 -2.08 5.65 7.31
CA PRO A 75 -2.60 6.83 7.98
C PRO A 75 -4.06 6.57 8.39
N VAL A 76 -4.36 6.82 9.65
CA VAL A 76 -5.72 6.73 10.20
C VAL A 76 -6.13 8.07 10.77
N VAL A 77 -7.43 8.39 10.65
CA VAL A 77 -8.00 9.54 11.33
C VAL A 77 -8.52 9.11 12.70
N LYS A 78 -8.39 9.96 13.72
CA LYS A 78 -8.88 9.63 15.07
C LYS A 78 -10.41 9.49 15.10
N ALA A 79 -11.09 10.36 14.36
CA ALA A 79 -12.52 10.33 14.10
C ALA A 79 -12.74 10.91 12.71
N VAL A 80 -13.72 10.38 11.97
CA VAL A 80 -14.20 11.03 10.75
C VAL A 80 -15.05 12.23 11.20
N PRO A 81 -14.70 13.46 10.82
CA PRO A 81 -15.48 14.62 11.20
C PRO A 81 -16.86 14.57 10.52
N GLU A 82 -17.91 15.01 11.22
CA GLU A 82 -19.27 15.11 10.65
C GLU A 82 -19.32 16.04 9.43
N GLN A 83 -18.45 17.05 9.40
CA GLN A 83 -18.23 17.93 8.26
C GLN A 83 -16.75 17.97 7.93
N MET A 84 -16.42 17.59 6.71
CA MET A 84 -15.05 17.62 6.23
C MET A 84 -14.66 19.09 5.95
N PRO A 85 -13.49 19.58 6.39
CA PRO A 85 -13.04 20.91 6.00
C PRO A 85 -12.96 21.00 4.47
N LYS A 86 -13.45 22.10 3.89
CA LYS A 86 -13.48 22.32 2.43
C LYS A 86 -12.15 22.04 1.73
N LEU A 87 -11.03 22.41 2.36
CA LEU A 87 -9.69 22.12 1.84
C LEU A 87 -9.42 20.61 1.71
N MET A 88 -9.90 19.82 2.67
CA MET A 88 -9.75 18.36 2.66
C MET A 88 -10.69 17.72 1.63
N GLU A 89 -11.89 18.27 1.41
CA GLU A 89 -12.78 17.81 0.32
C GLU A 89 -12.14 18.05 -1.05
N GLU A 90 -11.62 19.26 -1.29
CA GLU A 90 -10.93 19.63 -2.53
C GLU A 90 -9.67 18.80 -2.79
N TRP A 91 -8.94 18.45 -1.71
CA TRP A 91 -7.74 17.62 -1.81
C TRP A 91 -8.05 16.13 -1.96
N ALA A 92 -8.99 15.60 -1.16
CA ALA A 92 -9.26 14.17 -1.10
C ALA A 92 -10.06 13.69 -2.30
N GLN A 93 -11.03 14.48 -2.80
CA GLN A 93 -11.85 14.15 -3.97
C GLN A 93 -12.35 12.69 -3.92
N GLU A 94 -12.05 11.88 -4.94
CA GLU A 94 -12.40 10.46 -5.04
C GLU A 94 -11.72 9.57 -3.98
N SER A 95 -10.71 10.07 -3.28
CA SER A 95 -9.99 9.37 -2.21
C SER A 95 -10.54 9.67 -0.81
N ALA A 96 -11.60 10.47 -0.67
CA ALA A 96 -12.20 10.78 0.63
C ALA A 96 -12.62 9.51 1.39
N ASP A 97 -13.16 8.52 0.68
CA ASP A 97 -13.63 7.25 1.24
C ASP A 97 -12.49 6.32 1.70
N THR A 98 -11.23 6.68 1.43
CA THR A 98 -10.05 5.90 1.85
C THR A 98 -9.59 6.21 3.28
N PHE A 99 -10.15 7.27 3.90
CA PHE A 99 -9.81 7.69 5.26
C PHE A 99 -10.71 7.01 6.28
N HIS A 100 -10.13 6.11 7.06
CA HIS A 100 -10.86 5.35 8.05
C HIS A 100 -10.43 5.70 9.48
N SER A 101 -11.41 5.63 10.38
CA SER A 101 -11.13 5.68 11.82
C SER A 101 -10.51 4.37 12.30
N VAL A 102 -9.87 4.39 13.47
CA VAL A 102 -9.30 3.17 14.08
C VAL A 102 -10.35 2.09 14.35
N ALA A 103 -11.63 2.46 14.51
CA ALA A 103 -12.72 1.53 14.82
C ALA A 103 -13.38 0.91 13.57
N TRP A 104 -12.97 1.32 12.37
CA TRP A 104 -13.45 0.77 11.11
C TRP A 104 -12.85 -0.62 10.88
#